data_AF-A0A7C9RE44-F1
#
_entry.id   AF-A0A7C9RE44-F1
#
_cell.length_a   1.000
_cell.length_b   1.000
_cell.length_c   1.000
_cell.angle_alpha   90.00
_cell.angle_beta   90.00
_cell.angle_gamma   90.00
#
_symmetry.space_group_name_H-M   'P 1'
#
loop_
_entity.id
_entity.type
_entity.pdbx_description
1 polymer ?
#
loop_
_entity_poly.entity_id
_entity_poly.type
_entity_poly.pdbx_seq_one_letter_code
_entity_poly.pdbx_strand_id
1 'polypeptide(L)'
;MHVAGIGDLTAQTAKIAGLGAARCDVFTADTEQTPAMHRDYFAWAQGFMSGVLISQPPDVDDGVDLVPHSLPLVQQVEWLRQYCRANPGQDFTDAVLSLYKRLRQGESVRR
;
A
#
# COMPACT_ATOMS: atom_id res chain seq x y z
N MET A 1 30.72 25.33 25.74
CA MET A 1 29.88 24.41 26.55
C MET A 1 28.46 24.94 26.48
N HIS A 2 27.49 24.32 25.83
CA HIS A 2 27.00 22.95 26.05
C HIS A 2 26.44 22.35 24.74
N VAL A 3 26.77 21.09 24.46
CA VAL A 3 26.11 20.26 23.44
C VAL A 3 24.93 19.57 24.14
N ALA A 4 23.71 19.86 23.72
CA ALA A 4 22.51 19.16 24.19
C ALA A 4 22.34 17.87 23.39
N GLY A 5 21.97 16.80 24.10
CA GLY A 5 22.15 15.41 23.72
C GLY A 5 21.46 14.99 22.42
N ILE A 6 22.21 14.19 21.67
CA ILE A 6 21.69 13.16 20.76
C ILE A 6 20.88 12.18 21.62
N GLY A 7 19.56 12.38 21.67
CA GLY A 7 18.65 11.36 22.19
C GLY A 7 18.69 10.15 21.26
N ASP A 8 18.87 8.97 21.83
CA ASP A 8 18.72 7.70 21.13
C ASP A 8 17.35 7.67 20.42
N LEU A 9 17.36 7.80 19.09
CA LEU A 9 16.23 7.46 18.25
C LEU A 9 16.10 5.94 18.25
N THR A 10 15.61 5.37 19.35
CA THR A 10 15.11 4.00 19.32
C THR A 10 13.99 3.98 18.28
N ALA A 11 14.25 3.32 17.14
CA ALA A 11 13.24 3.13 16.12
C ALA A 11 12.08 2.39 16.78
N GLN A 12 10.99 3.09 17.04
CA GLN A 12 9.80 2.48 17.62
C GLN A 12 9.27 1.51 16.56
N THR A 13 9.45 0.21 16.78
CA THR A 13 8.80 -0.82 15.97
C THR A 13 7.31 -0.74 16.25
N ALA A 14 6.61 0.08 15.48
CA ALA A 14 5.16 0.16 15.49
C ALA A 14 4.59 -1.22 15.18
N LYS A 15 3.70 -1.71 16.03
CA LYS A 15 2.96 -2.95 15.76
C LYS A 15 1.81 -2.62 14.82
N ILE A 16 2.08 -2.66 13.52
CA ILE A 16 1.06 -2.48 12.49
C ILE A 16 0.11 -3.68 12.53
N ALA A 17 -1.19 -3.42 12.53
CA ALA A 17 -2.23 -4.42 12.65
C ALA A 17 -3.31 -4.24 11.59
N GLY A 18 -4.09 -5.31 11.36
CA GLY A 18 -5.11 -5.39 10.31
C GLY A 18 -4.68 -6.33 9.18
N LEU A 19 -5.60 -6.62 8.26
CA LEU A 19 -5.38 -7.58 7.18
C LEU A 19 -4.13 -7.24 6.35
N GLY A 20 -3.90 -5.97 6.04
CA GLY A 20 -2.76 -5.59 5.22
C GLY A 20 -1.38 -5.65 5.86
N ALA A 21 -1.30 -6.01 7.16
CA ALA A 21 -0.05 -6.36 7.82
C ALA A 21 0.38 -7.82 7.53
N ALA A 22 -0.42 -8.58 6.77
CA ALA A 22 -0.09 -9.94 6.37
C ALA A 22 1.04 -10.00 5.34
N ARG A 23 1.70 -11.16 5.27
CA ARG A 23 2.59 -11.52 4.15
C ARG A 23 1.79 -11.91 2.90
N CYS A 24 2.41 -11.81 1.75
CA CYS A 24 1.79 -12.11 0.46
C CYS A 24 1.36 -13.58 0.31
N ASP A 25 2.06 -14.54 0.95
CA ASP A 25 1.62 -15.94 0.99
C ASP A 25 0.32 -16.12 1.80
N VAL A 26 0.19 -15.44 2.93
CA VAL A 26 -1.04 -15.42 3.76
C VAL A 26 -2.19 -14.77 2.99
N PHE A 27 -1.97 -13.59 2.39
CA PHE A 27 -2.97 -12.96 1.53
C PHE A 27 -3.43 -13.90 0.39
N THR A 28 -2.50 -14.59 -0.26
CA THR A 28 -2.82 -15.51 -1.36
C THR A 28 -3.68 -16.67 -0.86
N ALA A 29 -3.28 -17.30 0.26
CA ALA A 29 -4.05 -18.39 0.87
C ALA A 29 -5.46 -17.95 1.32
N ASP A 30 -5.56 -16.83 2.03
CA ASP A 30 -6.84 -16.29 2.52
C ASP A 30 -7.82 -16.05 1.38
N THR A 31 -7.32 -15.48 0.29
CA THR A 31 -8.17 -15.07 -0.84
C THR A 31 -8.53 -16.20 -1.80
N GLU A 32 -7.71 -17.26 -1.85
CA GLU A 32 -8.05 -18.50 -2.55
C GLU A 32 -9.09 -19.32 -1.78
N GLN A 33 -9.00 -19.35 -0.46
CA GLN A 33 -9.96 -20.07 0.39
C GLN A 33 -11.28 -19.33 0.55
N THR A 34 -11.22 -18.00 0.63
CA THR A 34 -12.39 -17.15 0.88
C THR A 34 -12.41 -15.97 -0.10
N PRO A 35 -13.13 -16.06 -1.22
CA PRO A 35 -13.16 -15.00 -2.24
C PRO A 35 -13.58 -13.61 -1.69
N ALA A 36 -14.39 -13.56 -0.63
CA ALA A 36 -14.77 -12.31 0.03
C ALA A 36 -13.57 -11.56 0.65
N MET A 37 -12.49 -12.26 1.02
CA MET A 37 -11.28 -11.65 1.59
C MET A 37 -10.61 -10.70 0.59
N HIS A 38 -10.76 -10.92 -0.73
CA HIS A 38 -10.24 -9.98 -1.72
C HIS A 38 -10.79 -8.57 -1.51
N ARG A 39 -12.07 -8.43 -1.18
CA ARG A 39 -12.70 -7.13 -0.90
C ARG A 39 -12.14 -6.53 0.38
N ASP A 40 -11.98 -7.32 1.43
CA ASP A 40 -11.59 -6.81 2.74
C ASP A 40 -10.12 -6.37 2.77
N TYR A 41 -9.22 -7.15 2.13
CA TYR A 41 -7.84 -6.73 1.87
C TYR A 41 -7.76 -5.48 0.99
N PHE A 42 -8.59 -5.40 -0.06
CA PHE A 42 -8.57 -4.25 -0.97
C PHE A 42 -9.14 -2.98 -0.31
N ALA A 43 -10.19 -3.09 0.51
CA ALA A 43 -10.72 -1.98 1.28
C ALA A 43 -9.66 -1.42 2.25
N TRP A 44 -8.92 -2.31 2.92
CA TRP A 44 -7.77 -1.91 3.73
C TRP A 44 -6.70 -1.19 2.89
N ALA A 45 -6.35 -1.73 1.71
CA ALA A 45 -5.35 -1.14 0.82
C ALA A 45 -5.73 0.27 0.34
N GLN A 46 -7.00 0.48 -0.03
CA GLN A 46 -7.53 1.80 -0.40
C GLN A 46 -7.43 2.80 0.75
N GLY A 47 -7.79 2.38 1.96
CA GLY A 47 -7.64 3.21 3.17
C GLY A 47 -6.18 3.56 3.45
N PHE A 48 -5.27 2.58 3.35
CA PHE A 48 -3.84 2.80 3.50
C PHE A 48 -3.31 3.81 2.46
N MET A 49 -3.62 3.63 1.18
CA MET A 49 -3.18 4.56 0.12
C MET A 49 -3.75 5.97 0.31
N SER A 50 -4.99 6.09 0.79
CA SER A 50 -5.59 7.38 1.15
C SER A 50 -4.83 8.04 2.30
N GLY A 51 -4.46 7.27 3.33
CA GLY A 51 -3.65 7.76 4.44
C GLY A 51 -2.26 8.21 4.00
N VAL A 52 -1.60 7.44 3.11
CA VAL A 52 -0.34 7.84 2.46
C VAL A 52 -0.54 9.17 1.76
N LEU A 53 -1.52 9.29 0.86
CA LEU A 53 -1.80 10.52 0.11
C LEU A 53 -2.01 11.74 1.01
N ILE A 54 -2.78 11.60 2.09
CA ILE A 54 -3.03 12.69 3.07
C ILE A 54 -1.76 13.09 3.82
N SER A 55 -0.84 12.15 4.06
CA SER A 55 0.38 12.40 4.83
C SER A 55 1.50 13.09 4.03
N GLN A 56 1.36 13.18 2.72
CA GLN A 56 2.37 13.76 1.85
C GLN A 56 2.41 15.28 2.00
N PRO A 57 3.60 15.91 1.86
CA PRO A 57 3.68 17.36 1.73
C PRO A 57 2.86 17.85 0.53
N PRO A 58 2.40 19.11 0.56
CA PRO A 58 1.82 19.75 -0.62
C PRO A 58 2.73 19.59 -1.86
N ASP A 59 2.12 19.51 -3.03
CA ASP A 59 2.77 19.39 -4.34
C ASP A 59 3.46 18.04 -4.64
N VAL A 60 3.63 17.14 -3.66
CA VAL A 60 4.34 15.85 -3.88
C VAL A 60 3.48 14.83 -4.61
N ASP A 61 2.24 14.66 -4.16
CA ASP A 61 1.25 13.71 -4.70
C ASP A 61 -0.06 14.41 -5.07
N ASP A 62 0.02 15.72 -5.34
CA ASP A 62 -1.14 16.50 -5.75
C ASP A 62 -1.78 15.92 -7.02
N GLY A 63 -3.09 15.73 -6.99
CA GLY A 63 -3.84 15.22 -8.13
C GLY A 63 -3.66 13.72 -8.40
N VAL A 64 -3.01 12.96 -7.52
CA VAL A 64 -3.03 11.49 -7.62
C VAL A 64 -4.46 10.99 -7.41
N ASP A 65 -5.01 10.38 -8.44
CA ASP A 65 -6.30 9.70 -8.39
C ASP A 65 -6.09 8.23 -8.00
N LEU A 66 -6.69 7.79 -6.89
CA LEU A 66 -6.65 6.38 -6.45
C LEU A 66 -7.68 5.51 -7.19
N VAL A 67 -8.61 6.12 -7.91
CA VAL A 67 -9.68 5.45 -8.67
C VAL A 67 -9.73 5.88 -10.14
N PRO A 68 -8.59 5.96 -10.86
CA PRO A 68 -8.56 6.50 -12.20
C PRO A 68 -9.25 5.54 -13.17
N HIS A 69 -9.95 6.11 -14.17
CA HIS A 69 -10.61 5.32 -15.22
C HIS A 69 -9.66 4.38 -15.98
N SER A 70 -8.37 4.71 -16.07
CA SER A 70 -7.36 3.88 -16.74
C SER A 70 -6.88 2.69 -15.92
N LEU A 71 -7.12 2.67 -14.61
CA LEU A 71 -6.82 1.53 -13.74
C LEU A 71 -7.99 1.30 -12.77
N PRO A 72 -9.13 0.76 -13.26
CA PRO A 72 -10.30 0.50 -12.43
C PRO A 72 -9.98 -0.45 -11.27
N LEU A 73 -10.79 -0.39 -10.20
CA LEU A 73 -10.59 -1.15 -8.96
C LEU A 73 -10.34 -2.65 -9.18
N VAL A 74 -11.06 -3.28 -10.11
CA VAL A 74 -10.86 -4.71 -10.43
C VAL A 74 -9.44 -5.00 -10.94
N GLN A 75 -8.87 -4.11 -11.75
CA GLN A 75 -7.50 -4.24 -12.22
C GLN A 75 -6.48 -3.95 -11.11
N GLN A 76 -6.81 -3.08 -10.16
CA GLN A 76 -5.98 -2.86 -8.97
C GLN A 76 -5.95 -4.11 -8.06
N VAL A 77 -7.10 -4.77 -7.85
CA VAL A 77 -7.17 -6.04 -7.13
C VAL A 77 -6.32 -7.10 -7.84
N GLU A 78 -6.45 -7.21 -9.17
CA GLU A 78 -5.67 -8.18 -9.94
C GLU A 78 -4.16 -7.88 -9.89
N TRP A 79 -3.76 -6.61 -9.89
CA TRP A 79 -2.37 -6.21 -9.67
C TRP A 79 -1.82 -6.72 -8.34
N LEU A 80 -2.58 -6.57 -7.24
CA LEU A 80 -2.17 -7.06 -5.92
C LEU A 80 -2.05 -8.58 -5.91
N ARG A 81 -2.97 -9.29 -6.56
CA ARG A 81 -2.92 -10.77 -6.70
C ARG A 81 -1.68 -11.22 -7.44
N GLN A 82 -1.38 -10.60 -8.58
CA GLN A 82 -0.20 -10.95 -9.38
C GLN A 82 1.09 -10.63 -8.65
N TYR A 83 1.17 -9.47 -8.00
CA TYR A 83 2.32 -9.08 -7.21
C TYR A 83 2.60 -10.09 -6.10
N CYS A 84 1.59 -10.44 -5.30
CA CYS A 84 1.79 -11.36 -4.19
C CYS A 84 2.08 -12.80 -4.61
N ARG A 85 1.49 -13.29 -5.71
CA ARG A 85 1.85 -14.59 -6.28
C ARG A 85 3.31 -14.66 -6.72
N ALA A 86 3.84 -13.57 -7.29
CA ALA A 86 5.23 -13.49 -7.70
C ALA A 86 6.20 -13.29 -6.51
N ASN A 87 5.70 -12.77 -5.38
CA ASN A 87 6.52 -12.38 -4.23
C ASN A 87 5.96 -12.91 -2.88
N PRO A 88 5.82 -14.24 -2.69
CA PRO A 88 5.15 -14.80 -1.49
C PRO A 88 5.86 -14.46 -0.16
N GLY A 89 7.14 -14.10 -0.20
CA GLY A 89 7.92 -13.72 0.97
C GLY A 89 7.70 -12.29 1.46
N GLN A 90 7.17 -11.39 0.62
CA GLN A 90 7.05 -9.96 0.94
C GLN A 90 5.78 -9.63 1.71
N ASP A 91 5.74 -8.44 2.30
CA ASP A 91 4.56 -7.96 3.00
C ASP A 91 3.51 -7.50 1.98
N PHE A 92 2.22 -7.70 2.29
CA PHE A 92 1.14 -7.20 1.45
C PHE A 92 1.20 -5.68 1.28
N THR A 93 1.70 -4.96 2.30
CA THR A 93 1.92 -3.51 2.20
C THR A 93 2.92 -3.13 1.10
N ASP A 94 3.92 -3.96 0.80
CA ASP A 94 4.84 -3.73 -0.33
C ASP A 94 4.09 -3.80 -1.68
N ALA A 95 3.17 -4.75 -1.81
CA ALA A 95 2.29 -4.86 -2.97
C ALA A 95 1.41 -3.61 -3.13
N VAL A 96 0.85 -3.10 -2.03
CA VAL A 96 0.02 -1.88 -2.00
C VAL A 96 0.85 -0.64 -2.36
N LEU A 97 2.06 -0.49 -1.84
CA LEU A 97 2.97 0.61 -2.20
C LEU A 97 3.40 0.53 -3.68
N SER A 98 3.60 -0.67 -4.21
CA SER A 98 3.86 -0.90 -5.63
C SER A 98 2.67 -0.46 -6.50
N LEU A 99 1.44 -0.79 -6.08
CA LEU A 99 0.21 -0.31 -6.73
C LEU A 99 0.10 1.22 -6.67
N TYR A 100 0.32 1.82 -5.50
CA TYR A 100 0.28 3.27 -5.31
C TYR A 100 1.27 3.98 -6.24
N LYS A 101 2.50 3.47 -6.36
CA LYS A 101 3.49 3.98 -7.30
C LYS A 101 3.00 3.92 -8.75
N ARG A 102 2.34 2.83 -9.17
CA ARG A 102 1.75 2.71 -10.51
C ARG A 102 0.67 3.76 -10.76
N LEU A 103 -0.20 4.01 -9.77
CA LEU A 103 -1.25 5.04 -9.86
C LEU A 103 -0.64 6.43 -10.03
N ARG A 104 0.39 6.77 -9.25
CA ARG A 104 1.14 8.04 -9.36
C ARG A 104 1.79 8.25 -10.74
N GLN A 105 2.39 7.19 -11.29
CA GLN A 105 3.03 7.25 -12.61
C GLN A 105 2.01 7.44 -13.74
N GLY A 106 0.83 6.82 -13.62
CA GLY A 106 -0.26 7.00 -14.59
C GLY A 106 -0.71 8.46 -14.71
N GLU A 107 -0.73 9.20 -13.60
CA GLU A 107 -1.03 10.64 -13.58
C GLU A 107 0.12 11.50 -14.10
N SER A 108 1.37 11.12 -13.83
CA SER A 108 2.54 11.83 -14.34
C SER A 108 2.63 11.83 -15.88
N VAL A 109 2.04 10.83 -16.54
CA VAL A 109 1.96 10.75 -18.01
C VAL A 109 0.86 11.66 -18.59
N ARG A 110 -0.09 12.13 -17.77
CA ARG A 110 -1.23 12.94 -18.21
C ARG A 110 -1.02 14.45 -18.07
N ARG A 111 0.01 14.89 -17.34
CA ARG A 111 0.46 16.29 -17.31
C ARG A 111 1.41 16.57 -18.46
#